data_AF-A0A090VRK8-F1
#
_entry.id   AF-A0A090VRK8-F1
#
_cell.length_a   1.000
_cell.length_b   1.000
_cell.length_c   1.000
_cell.angle_alpha   90.00
_cell.angle_beta   90.00
_cell.angle_gamma   90.00
#
_symmetry.space_group_name_H-M   'P 1'
#
loop_
_entity.id
_entity.type
_entity.pdbx_description
1 polymer ?
#
loop_
_entity_poly.entity_id
_entity_poly.type
_entity_poly.pdbx_seq_one_letter_code
_entity_poly.pdbx_strand_id
1 'polypeptide(L)'
;MQEEIFVSGRNIPNIDPSLEIWHWPISLYLFLGGLAAGILFFASVVTILGKDKDYPTTVKYASLVPPIALTLGLLALVYDLTHPLYTWQLYTTIR
;
A
#
# COMPACT_ATOMS: atom_id res chain seq x y z
N MET A 1 -7.68 7.80 -47.58
CA MET A 1 -6.88 7.59 -46.36
C MET A 1 -6.27 8.92 -46.01
N GLN A 2 -6.59 9.48 -44.84
CA GLN A 2 -5.88 10.63 -44.30
C GLN A 2 -4.77 10.09 -43.42
N GLU A 3 -3.52 10.32 -43.81
CA GLU A 3 -2.36 10.00 -43.01
C GLU A 3 -2.13 11.17 -42.05
N GLU A 4 -2.59 11.03 -40.81
CA GLU A 4 -2.25 12.00 -39.76
C GLU A 4 -0.84 11.71 -39.25
N ILE A 5 0.09 12.62 -39.53
CA ILE A 5 1.48 12.53 -39.07
C ILE A 5 1.55 13.11 -37.66
N PHE A 6 1.57 12.25 -36.64
CA PHE A 6 1.78 12.68 -35.26
C PHE A 6 3.25 13.10 -35.06
N VAL A 7 3.53 14.41 -35.15
CA VAL A 7 4.88 14.98 -34.95
C VAL A 7 5.28 15.00 -33.47
N SER A 8 4.31 14.98 -32.55
CA SER A 8 4.54 14.90 -31.10
C SER A 8 3.33 14.27 -30.38
N GLY A 9 3.60 13.30 -29.51
CA GLY A 9 2.58 12.66 -28.66
C GLY A 9 2.06 13.53 -27.53
N ARG A 10 2.56 14.76 -27.37
CA ARG A 10 2.19 15.66 -26.26
C ARG A 10 0.68 15.97 -26.18
N ASN A 11 -0.02 16.00 -27.31
CA ASN A 11 -1.45 16.25 -27.36
C ASN A 11 -2.30 15.01 -27.01
N ILE A 12 -1.67 13.85 -26.78
CA ILE A 12 -2.37 12.65 -26.34
C ILE A 12 -2.70 12.82 -24.85
N PRO A 13 -3.97 12.66 -24.44
CA PRO A 13 -4.36 12.78 -23.04
C PRO A 13 -3.53 11.82 -22.17
N ASN A 14 -3.04 12.32 -21.03
CA ASN A 14 -2.19 11.61 -20.06
C ASN A 14 -0.73 11.31 -20.52
N ILE A 15 -0.22 11.91 -21.61
CA ILE A 15 1.21 11.77 -21.98
C ILE A 15 2.14 12.74 -21.26
N ASP A 16 1.71 14.00 -21.05
CA ASP A 16 2.47 14.91 -20.21
C ASP A 16 2.27 14.50 -18.75
N PRO A 17 3.31 14.06 -18.03
CA PRO A 17 3.17 13.71 -16.63
C PRO A 17 2.81 14.98 -15.86
N SER A 18 1.58 15.06 -15.35
CA SER A 18 1.30 15.93 -14.21
C SER A 18 2.13 15.41 -13.03
N LEU A 19 2.58 16.32 -12.16
CA LEU A 19 3.49 16.02 -11.06
C LEU A 19 2.92 14.98 -10.06
N GLU A 20 1.62 14.68 -10.14
CA GLU A 20 0.89 13.78 -9.26
C GLU A 20 0.37 12.56 -10.04
N ILE A 21 1.28 11.60 -10.28
CA ILE A 21 0.92 10.28 -10.84
C ILE A 21 0.28 9.39 -9.77
N TRP A 22 0.65 9.61 -8.50
CA TRP A 22 0.17 8.87 -7.35
C TRP A 22 -0.63 9.78 -6.43
N HIS A 23 -1.88 9.41 -6.18
CA HIS A 23 -2.71 10.10 -5.20
C HIS A 23 -2.21 9.82 -3.78
N TRP A 24 -2.55 10.72 -2.85
CA TRP A 24 -2.22 10.60 -1.43
C TRP A 24 -2.58 9.26 -0.75
N PRO A 25 -3.62 8.47 -1.16
CA PRO A 25 -3.94 7.19 -0.52
C PRO A 25 -2.81 6.16 -0.68
N ILE A 26 -2.07 6.19 -1.79
CA ILE A 26 -0.94 5.27 -2.01
C ILE A 26 0.16 5.50 -0.96
N SER A 27 0.47 6.76 -0.68
CA SER A 27 1.49 7.15 0.30
C SER A 27 1.07 6.73 1.71
N LEU A 28 -0.21 6.90 2.05
CA LEU A 28 -0.76 6.47 3.33
C LEU A 28 -0.68 4.95 3.49
N TYR A 29 -1.05 4.20 2.47
CA TYR A 29 -0.97 2.74 2.47
C TYR A 29 0.47 2.24 2.71
N LEU A 30 1.44 2.76 1.95
CA LEU A 30 2.84 2.35 2.07
C LEU A 30 3.41 2.71 3.44
N PHE A 31 3.06 3.88 3.97
CA PHE A 31 3.49 4.29 5.31
C PHE A 31 2.93 3.37 6.39
N LEU A 32 1.62 3.09 6.38
CA LEU A 32 0.96 2.22 7.36
C LEU A 32 1.46 0.77 7.26
N GLY A 33 1.69 0.28 6.04
CA GLY A 33 2.30 -1.03 5.80
C GLY A 33 3.72 -1.12 6.38
N GLY A 34 4.56 -0.10 6.13
CA GLY A 34 5.90 -0.02 6.69
C GLY A 34 5.92 0.07 8.22
N LEU A 35 5.02 0.87 8.80
CA LEU A 35 4.83 0.98 10.25
C LEU A 35 4.48 -0.38 10.87
N ALA A 36 3.50 -1.08 10.29
CA ALA A 36 3.07 -2.40 10.73
C ALA A 36 4.23 -3.42 10.67
N ALA A 37 4.96 -3.45 9.55
CA ALA A 37 6.10 -4.34 9.36
C ALA A 37 7.22 -4.06 10.37
N GLY A 38 7.56 -2.78 10.61
CA GLY A 38 8.59 -2.40 11.58
C GLY A 38 8.24 -2.82 13.00
N ILE A 39 6.97 -2.60 13.42
CA ILE A 39 6.49 -3.00 14.74
C ILE A 39 6.59 -4.53 14.93
N LEU A 40 6.10 -5.30 13.95
CA LEU A 40 6.14 -6.76 14.01
C LEU A 40 7.57 -7.30 13.97
N PHE A 41 8.46 -6.66 13.22
CA PHE A 41 9.87 -7.01 13.17
C PHE A 41 10.51 -6.88 14.56
N PHE A 42 10.39 -5.71 15.21
CA PHE A 42 10.96 -5.52 16.55
C PHE A 42 10.29 -6.38 17.62
N ALA A 43 8.96 -6.56 17.55
CA ALA A 43 8.26 -7.48 18.44
C ALA A 43 8.81 -8.91 18.30
N SER A 44 9.01 -9.39 17.07
CA SER A 44 9.56 -10.72 16.80
C SER A 44 11.00 -10.86 17.31
N VAL A 45 11.85 -9.85 17.11
CA VAL A 45 13.23 -9.84 17.62
C VAL A 45 13.26 -9.95 19.15
N VAL A 46 12.43 -9.17 19.85
CA VAL A 46 12.33 -9.22 21.33
C VAL A 46 11.85 -10.60 21.81
N THR A 47 10.86 -11.19 21.12
CA THR A 47 10.36 -12.53 21.43
C THR A 47 11.44 -13.60 21.23
N ILE A 48 12.19 -13.55 20.13
CA ILE A 48 13.28 -14.51 19.85
C ILE A 48 14.41 -14.39 20.88
N LEU A 49 14.70 -13.17 21.35
CA LEU A 49 15.70 -12.93 22.39
C LEU A 49 15.25 -13.36 23.80
N GLY A 50 14.03 -13.85 23.97
CA GLY A 50 13.48 -14.26 25.27
C GLY A 50 13.33 -13.11 26.27
N LYS A 51 13.25 -11.87 25.78
CA LYS A 51 13.08 -10.64 26.57
C LYS A 51 11.63 -10.15 26.57
N ASP A 52 10.69 -11.04 26.30
CA ASP A 52 9.25 -10.78 26.30
C ASP A 52 8.76 -10.27 27.67
N LYS A 53 9.37 -10.73 28.76
CA LYS A 53 9.05 -10.33 30.14
C LYS A 53 9.60 -8.95 30.53
N ASP A 54 10.71 -8.53 29.94
CA ASP A 54 11.33 -7.23 30.20
C ASP A 54 10.67 -6.11 29.38
N TYR A 55 10.15 -6.45 28.19
CA TYR A 55 9.48 -5.52 27.28
C TYR A 55 8.07 -5.96 26.91
N PRO A 56 7.15 -6.13 27.89
CA PRO A 56 5.78 -6.54 27.62
C PRO A 56 5.05 -5.51 26.74
N THR A 57 5.45 -4.24 26.80
CA THR A 57 4.86 -3.17 25.99
C THR A 57 5.12 -3.35 24.51
N THR A 58 6.33 -3.75 24.14
CA THR A 58 6.72 -3.98 22.75
C THR A 58 6.02 -5.21 22.17
N VAL A 59 5.84 -6.26 22.96
CA VAL A 59 5.24 -7.51 22.46
C VAL A 59 3.71 -7.51 22.52
N LYS A 60 3.09 -6.98 23.58
CA LYS A 60 1.61 -6.97 23.72
C LYS A 60 0.94 -5.75 23.14
N TYR A 61 1.39 -4.55 23.49
CA TYR A 61 0.69 -3.32 23.09
C TYR A 61 1.07 -2.90 21.67
N ALA A 62 2.35 -2.98 21.31
CA ALA A 62 2.76 -2.59 19.96
C ALA A 62 2.18 -3.55 18.90
N SER A 63 2.12 -4.86 19.16
CA SER A 63 1.52 -5.85 18.24
C SER A 63 0.03 -5.67 17.97
N LEU A 64 -0.67 -4.81 18.73
CA LEU A 64 -2.07 -4.46 18.47
C LEU A 64 -2.23 -3.38 17.40
N VAL A 65 -1.19 -2.61 17.12
CA VAL A 65 -1.18 -1.53 16.12
C VAL A 65 -1.15 -2.06 14.67
N PRO A 66 -0.34 -3.09 14.31
CA PRO A 66 -0.28 -3.62 12.96
C PRO A 66 -1.63 -4.02 12.36
N PRO A 67 -2.54 -4.75 13.04
CA PRO A 67 -3.84 -5.10 12.48
C PRO A 67 -4.67 -3.86 12.08
N ILE A 68 -4.65 -2.82 12.92
CA ILE A 68 -5.39 -1.57 12.67
C ILE A 68 -4.75 -0.80 11.52
N ALA A 69 -3.42 -0.65 11.54
CA ALA A 69 -2.68 0.04 10.48
C ALA A 69 -2.85 -0.64 9.12
N LEU A 70 -2.76 -1.97 9.07
CA LEU A 70 -2.97 -2.74 7.83
C LEU A 70 -4.42 -2.61 7.32
N THR A 71 -5.41 -2.64 8.21
CA THR A 71 -6.82 -2.47 7.81
C THR A 71 -7.04 -1.10 7.17
N LEU A 72 -6.54 -0.03 7.81
CA LEU A 72 -6.66 1.33 7.26
C LEU A 72 -5.89 1.49 5.95
N GLY A 73 -4.68 0.91 5.85
CA GLY A 73 -3.90 0.93 4.63
C GLY A 73 -4.62 0.22 3.47
N LEU A 74 -5.19 -0.96 3.72
CA LEU A 74 -5.94 -1.71 2.70
C LEU A 74 -7.21 -0.98 2.26
N LEU A 75 -7.90 -0.30 3.18
CA LEU A 75 -9.05 0.54 2.84
C LEU A 75 -8.65 1.71 1.94
N ALA A 76 -7.51 2.36 2.21
CA ALA A 76 -6.96 3.42 1.36
C ALA A 76 -6.64 2.89 -0.05
N LEU A 77 -6.08 1.68 -0.16
CA LEU A 77 -5.81 1.03 -1.44
C LEU A 77 -7.09 0.72 -2.23
N VAL A 78 -8.13 0.18 -1.58
CA VAL A 78 -9.41 -0.12 -2.23
C VAL A 78 -10.10 1.16 -2.70
N TYR A 79 -9.96 2.25 -1.95
CA TYR A 79 -10.47 3.57 -2.33
C TYR A 79 -9.76 4.17 -3.55
N ASP A 80 -8.45 3.96 -3.66
CA ASP A 80 -7.64 4.46 -4.78
C ASP A 80 -7.92 3.71 -6.10
N LEU A 81 -8.51 2.52 -6.05
CA LEU A 81 -8.84 1.76 -7.24
C LEU A 81 -9.93 2.44 -8.09
N THR A 82 -9.65 2.61 -9.38
CA THR A 82 -10.61 3.12 -10.36
C THR A 82 -11.89 2.27 -10.44
N HIS A 83 -11.78 0.97 -10.20
CA HIS A 83 -12.91 0.04 -10.15
C HIS A 83 -12.81 -0.88 -8.92
N PRO A 84 -13.32 -0.46 -7.76
CA PRO A 84 -13.20 -1.24 -6.52
C PRO A 84 -13.91 -2.60 -6.63
N LEU A 85 -14.99 -2.67 -7.41
CA LEU A 85 -15.76 -3.87 -7.70
C LEU A 85 -15.09 -4.80 -8.74
N TYR A 86 -13.82 -4.66 -9.11
CA TYR A 86 -13.15 -5.71 -9.90
C TYR A 86 -11.94 -6.30 -9.17
N THR A 87 -11.69 -5.89 -7.93
CA THR A 87 -10.62 -6.43 -7.08
C THR A 87 -10.66 -7.96 -6.96
N TRP A 88 -11.84 -8.57 -6.91
CA TRP A 88 -11.96 -10.02 -6.81
C TRP A 88 -11.34 -10.76 -7.99
N GLN A 89 -11.30 -10.16 -9.19
CA GLN A 89 -10.71 -10.78 -10.37
C GLN A 89 -9.22 -11.04 -10.17
N LEU A 90 -8.52 -10.22 -9.39
CA LEU A 90 -7.10 -10.43 -9.07
C LEU A 90 -6.88 -11.74 -8.29
N TYR A 91 -7.84 -12.13 -7.45
CA TYR A 91 -7.77 -13.37 -6.66
C TYR A 91 -8.34 -14.58 -7.40
N THR A 92 -9.26 -14.37 -8.35
CA THR A 92 -9.95 -15.45 -9.07
C THR A 92 -9.42 -15.71 -10.48
N THR A 93 -8.50 -14.88 -10.98
CA THR A 93 -7.84 -15.13 -12.28
C THR A 93 -6.82 -16.25 -12.12
N ILE A 94 -7.25 -17.47 -12.43
CA ILE A 94 -6.40 -18.64 -12.59
C ILE A 94 -6.20 -18.83 -14.10
N ARG A 95 -4.94 -18.76 -14.56
CA ARG A 95 -4.55 -18.95 -15.96
C ARG A 95 -3.95 -20.32 -16.19
#